data_AF-A0A2T0U5L8-F1
#
_entry.id   AF-A0A2T0U5L8-F1
#
_cell.length_a   1.000
_cell.length_b   1.000
_cell.length_c   1.000
_cell.angle_alpha   90.00
_cell.angle_beta   90.00
_cell.angle_gamma   90.00
#
_symmetry.space_group_name_H-M   'P 1'
#
loop_
_entity.id
_entity.type
_entity.pdbx_description
1 polymer ?
#
loop_
_entity_poly.entity_id
_entity_poly.type
_entity_poly.pdbx_seq_one_letter_code
_entity_poly.pdbx_strand_id
1 'polypeptide(L)'
;MLRWKEIAESLPEEYKAVFLIKHESQKIKNADIGILLTSDDGSLKGFLIDNNKKVVKLESRLAWIYLVEKTLFVPDLPDEELEPTVLDFLERLAFFDDKLQRLTAWMIQSGKGLYHLDFYITGIVSRSLSLIHGFDTLLRSRNYLSALHLVRPHLDNFMRLHAAWLCSDPHDFAFKVWKGEQVTSIKDRDGKLLKDWYLKQKVSELHPWIENVYNETSGFIHFSNKHIAGAVNTKGENISACVSKNDNNVSNKDKLETIMCMIEITNCIADHIFGWVSTKRDKG
;
A
#
# COMPACT_ATOMS: atom_id res chain seq x y z
N MET A 1 -12.88 4.35 -11.58
CA MET A 1 -13.94 3.31 -11.47
C MET A 1 -13.28 1.96 -11.27
N LEU A 2 -13.61 1.24 -10.20
CA LEU A 2 -13.04 -0.06 -9.88
C LEU A 2 -13.47 -1.10 -10.91
N ARG A 3 -12.50 -1.76 -11.53
CA ARG A 3 -12.76 -2.71 -12.62
C ARG A 3 -12.67 -4.13 -12.07
N TRP A 4 -13.78 -4.61 -11.49
CA TRP A 4 -13.99 -6.04 -11.32
C TRP A 4 -13.93 -6.70 -12.71
N LYS A 5 -13.21 -7.80 -12.80
CA LYS A 5 -13.10 -8.61 -14.02
C LYS A 5 -13.94 -9.86 -13.85
N GLU A 6 -14.83 -10.12 -14.79
CA GLU A 6 -15.62 -11.34 -14.76
C GLU A 6 -14.72 -12.56 -14.96
N ILE A 7 -14.96 -13.60 -14.16
CA ILE A 7 -14.19 -14.86 -14.25
C ILE A 7 -14.42 -15.54 -15.59
N ALA A 8 -15.60 -15.35 -16.19
CA ALA A 8 -15.92 -15.87 -17.52
C ALA A 8 -15.09 -15.20 -18.64
N GLU A 9 -14.67 -13.95 -18.45
CA GLU A 9 -13.93 -13.18 -19.45
C GLU A 9 -12.41 -13.35 -19.31
N SER A 10 -11.91 -13.33 -18.06
CA SER A 10 -10.49 -13.43 -17.79
C SER A 10 -10.21 -14.03 -16.42
N LEU A 11 -9.09 -14.74 -16.31
CA LEU A 11 -8.60 -15.26 -15.03
C LEU A 11 -7.41 -14.42 -14.53
N PRO A 12 -7.23 -14.31 -13.21
CA PRO A 12 -6.04 -13.70 -12.66
C PRO A 12 -4.80 -14.55 -12.92
N GLU A 13 -3.63 -13.92 -12.79
CA GLU A 13 -2.35 -14.64 -12.76
C GLU A 13 -2.33 -15.67 -11.60
N GLU A 14 -1.75 -16.84 -11.86
CA GLU A 14 -1.56 -17.87 -10.83
C GLU A 14 -0.72 -17.35 -9.66
N TYR A 15 -1.05 -17.83 -8.46
CA TYR A 15 -0.37 -17.45 -7.21
C TYR A 15 -0.43 -15.96 -6.84
N LYS A 16 -1.18 -15.14 -7.58
CA LYS A 16 -1.44 -13.74 -7.21
C LYS A 16 -2.73 -13.63 -6.41
N ALA A 17 -2.66 -12.91 -5.30
CA ALA A 17 -3.81 -12.69 -4.43
C ALA A 17 -4.86 -11.79 -5.10
N VAL A 18 -6.11 -12.23 -5.03
CA VAL A 18 -7.28 -11.52 -5.55
C VAL A 18 -8.42 -11.53 -4.55
N PHE A 19 -9.23 -10.47 -4.59
CA PHE A 19 -10.57 -10.49 -4.02
C PHE A 19 -11.54 -11.14 -5.00
N LEU A 20 -12.48 -11.91 -4.48
CA LEU A 20 -13.45 -12.70 -5.24
C LEU A 20 -14.87 -12.43 -4.72
N ILE A 21 -15.78 -12.08 -5.61
CA ILE A 21 -17.21 -11.91 -5.29
C ILE A 21 -18.06 -13.00 -5.92
N LYS A 22 -19.23 -13.27 -5.32
CA LYS A 22 -20.22 -14.26 -5.76
C LYS A 22 -21.37 -13.62 -6.53
N HIS A 23 -21.60 -12.32 -6.36
CA HIS A 23 -22.65 -11.55 -7.02
C HIS A 23 -22.26 -10.06 -7.07
N GLU A 24 -22.80 -9.30 -8.02
CA GLU A 24 -22.37 -7.92 -8.33
C GLU A 24 -22.52 -6.95 -7.15
N SER A 25 -23.58 -7.09 -6.35
CA SER A 25 -23.84 -6.20 -5.20
C SER A 25 -22.99 -6.51 -3.96
N GLN A 26 -22.12 -7.51 -4.02
CA GLN A 26 -21.31 -7.92 -2.88
C GLN A 26 -20.24 -6.87 -2.57
N LYS A 27 -20.29 -6.30 -1.37
CA LYS A 27 -19.24 -5.38 -0.89
C LYS A 27 -17.93 -6.13 -0.69
N ILE A 28 -16.80 -5.49 -1.00
CA ILE A 28 -15.48 -6.09 -0.85
C ILE A 28 -15.15 -6.49 0.59
N LYS A 29 -15.75 -5.81 1.59
CA LYS A 29 -15.67 -6.20 3.01
C LYS A 29 -16.17 -7.62 3.29
N ASN A 30 -16.97 -8.17 2.38
CA ASN A 30 -17.50 -9.54 2.44
C ASN A 30 -16.96 -10.42 1.31
N ALA A 31 -16.05 -9.92 0.45
CA ALA A 31 -15.45 -10.71 -0.63
C ALA A 31 -14.57 -11.81 -0.06
N ASP A 32 -14.42 -12.94 -0.75
CA ASP A 32 -13.40 -13.91 -0.37
C ASP A 32 -12.04 -13.40 -0.85
N ILE A 33 -10.94 -13.78 -0.18
CA ILE A 33 -9.59 -13.54 -0.71
C ILE A 33 -8.98 -14.90 -1.06
N GLY A 34 -8.38 -15.01 -2.23
CA GLY A 34 -7.78 -16.26 -2.68
C GLY A 34 -6.72 -16.09 -3.75
N ILE A 35 -6.18 -17.24 -4.17
CA ILE A 35 -5.24 -17.35 -5.29
C ILE A 35 -5.79 -18.37 -6.29
N LEU A 36 -5.52 -18.12 -7.58
CA LEU A 36 -5.76 -19.12 -8.61
C LEU A 36 -4.67 -20.19 -8.54
N LEU A 37 -5.11 -21.45 -8.55
CA LEU A 37 -4.26 -22.64 -8.66
C LEU A 37 -4.67 -23.44 -9.89
N THR A 38 -3.68 -24.08 -10.50
CA THR A 38 -3.84 -25.06 -11.57
C THR A 38 -3.25 -26.39 -11.10
N SER A 39 -3.92 -27.50 -11.40
CA SER A 39 -3.41 -28.85 -11.09
C SER A 39 -2.11 -29.16 -11.84
N ASP A 40 -1.33 -30.11 -11.33
CA ASP A 40 -0.02 -30.48 -11.91
C ASP A 40 -0.10 -30.90 -13.39
N ASP A 41 -1.23 -31.49 -13.79
CA ASP A 41 -1.52 -31.90 -15.17
C ASP A 41 -2.12 -30.79 -16.05
N GLY A 42 -2.32 -29.58 -15.50
CA GLY A 42 -2.91 -28.44 -16.18
C GLY A 42 -4.42 -28.50 -16.39
N SER A 43 -5.08 -29.61 -15.99
CA SER A 43 -6.45 -29.91 -16.40
C SER A 43 -7.52 -29.22 -15.57
N LEU A 44 -7.23 -28.92 -14.29
CA LEU A 44 -8.17 -28.33 -13.35
C LEU A 44 -7.65 -26.99 -12.83
N LYS A 45 -8.55 -26.02 -12.78
CA LYS A 45 -8.31 -24.70 -12.20
C LYS A 45 -9.32 -24.41 -11.11
N GLY A 46 -8.88 -23.74 -10.06
CA GLY A 46 -9.75 -23.33 -8.97
C GLY A 46 -9.10 -22.32 -8.05
N PHE A 47 -9.90 -21.75 -7.16
CA PHE A 47 -9.43 -20.77 -6.19
C PHE A 47 -9.19 -21.41 -4.84
N LEU A 48 -7.97 -21.29 -4.33
CA LEU A 48 -7.70 -21.52 -2.91
C LEU A 48 -8.09 -20.25 -2.16
N ILE A 49 -9.17 -20.33 -1.39
CA ILE A 49 -9.78 -19.16 -0.73
C ILE A 49 -9.67 -19.25 0.79
N ASP A 50 -9.64 -18.08 1.44
CA ASP A 50 -9.79 -17.89 2.88
C ASP A 50 -8.99 -18.90 3.74
N ASN A 51 -9.50 -19.27 4.91
CA ASN A 51 -8.80 -20.13 5.87
C ASN A 51 -9.02 -21.63 5.61
N ASN A 52 -10.09 -21.97 4.90
CA ASN A 52 -10.34 -23.33 4.51
C ASN A 52 -9.35 -23.68 3.40
N LYS A 53 -8.47 -24.66 3.60
CA LYS A 53 -7.53 -25.18 2.58
C LYS A 53 -8.25 -25.88 1.41
N LYS A 54 -9.46 -25.43 1.06
CA LYS A 54 -10.31 -25.97 0.02
C LYS A 54 -10.14 -25.12 -1.23
N VAL A 55 -9.91 -25.81 -2.34
CA VAL A 55 -10.01 -25.23 -3.67
C VAL A 55 -11.47 -25.23 -4.08
N VAL A 56 -12.01 -24.05 -4.42
CA VAL A 56 -13.36 -23.91 -4.96
C VAL A 56 -13.30 -23.78 -6.48
N LYS A 57 -14.36 -24.24 -7.16
CA LYS A 57 -14.46 -24.17 -8.61
C LYS A 57 -14.57 -22.72 -9.10
N LEU A 58 -14.11 -22.43 -10.31
CA LEU A 58 -14.10 -21.07 -10.87
C LEU A 58 -15.52 -20.48 -10.94
N GLU A 59 -16.49 -21.27 -11.40
CA GLU A 59 -17.89 -20.88 -11.55
C GLU A 59 -18.60 -20.55 -10.24
N SER A 60 -17.99 -20.86 -9.09
CA SER A 60 -18.53 -20.48 -7.78
C SER A 60 -18.29 -19.00 -7.44
N ARG A 61 -17.55 -18.27 -8.28
CA ARG A 61 -17.29 -16.84 -8.15
C ARG A 61 -17.68 -16.15 -9.46
N LEU A 62 -18.17 -14.92 -9.32
CA LEU A 62 -18.60 -14.08 -10.43
C LEU A 62 -17.43 -13.30 -11.02
N ALA A 63 -16.73 -12.56 -10.17
CA ALA A 63 -15.71 -11.61 -10.61
C ALA A 63 -14.58 -11.51 -9.59
N TRP A 64 -13.46 -10.94 -10.06
CA TRP A 64 -12.25 -10.77 -9.28
C TRP A 64 -11.61 -9.40 -9.48
N ILE A 65 -10.80 -8.98 -8.50
CA ILE A 65 -9.90 -7.84 -8.60
C ILE A 65 -8.61 -8.14 -7.85
N TYR A 66 -7.48 -7.63 -8.30
CA TYR A 66 -6.21 -7.83 -7.60
C TYR A 66 -6.23 -7.22 -6.19
N LEU A 67 -5.55 -7.92 -5.27
CA LEU A 67 -5.29 -7.41 -3.92
C LEU A 67 -4.53 -6.08 -4.00
N VAL A 68 -3.42 -6.09 -4.73
CA VAL A 68 -2.58 -4.93 -5.04
C VAL A 68 -3.01 -4.26 -6.34
N GLU A 69 -2.89 -2.94 -6.41
CA GLU A 69 -3.07 -2.21 -7.67
C GLU A 69 -1.89 -2.51 -8.61
N LYS A 70 -2.18 -2.73 -9.89
CA LYS A 70 -1.19 -2.94 -10.94
C LYS A 70 -1.27 -1.82 -11.97
N THR A 71 -0.20 -1.65 -12.76
CA THR A 71 -0.18 -0.74 -13.92
C THR A 71 -0.37 0.72 -13.50
N LEU A 72 0.60 1.23 -12.74
CA LEU A 72 0.68 2.65 -12.41
C LEU A 72 1.67 3.32 -13.38
N PHE A 73 1.16 4.20 -14.22
CA PHE A 73 1.99 5.05 -15.07
C PHE A 73 1.31 6.39 -15.26
N VAL A 74 2.11 7.43 -15.46
CA VAL A 74 1.62 8.75 -15.88
C VAL A 74 1.39 8.67 -17.39
N PRO A 75 0.15 8.86 -17.89
CA PRO A 75 -0.09 8.93 -19.33
C PRO A 75 0.70 10.07 -19.96
N ASP A 76 1.18 9.85 -21.19
CA ASP A 76 1.82 10.90 -21.99
C ASP A 76 0.74 11.80 -22.60
N LEU A 77 0.17 12.67 -21.78
CA LEU A 77 -0.88 13.63 -22.12
C LEU A 77 -0.50 15.03 -21.62
N PRO A 78 -1.04 16.10 -22.22
CA PRO A 78 -0.96 17.45 -21.65
C PRO A 78 -1.47 17.47 -20.20
N ASP A 79 -0.85 18.28 -19.33
CA ASP A 79 -1.14 18.28 -17.88
C ASP A 79 -2.61 18.60 -17.57
N GLU A 80 -3.22 19.48 -18.36
CA GLU A 80 -4.65 19.83 -18.28
C GLU A 80 -5.59 18.66 -18.59
N GLU A 81 -5.15 17.68 -19.38
CA GLU A 81 -5.91 16.47 -19.70
C GLU A 81 -5.73 15.36 -18.65
N LEU A 82 -4.80 15.52 -17.70
CA LEU A 82 -4.53 14.52 -16.66
C LEU A 82 -5.51 14.58 -15.48
N GLU A 83 -6.33 15.62 -15.34
CA GLU A 83 -7.25 15.77 -14.19
C GLU A 83 -8.19 14.57 -14.00
N PRO A 84 -8.85 14.00 -15.04
CA PRO A 84 -9.65 12.79 -14.88
C PRO A 84 -8.84 11.58 -14.39
N THR A 85 -7.57 11.47 -14.80
CA THR A 85 -6.66 10.39 -14.37
C THR A 85 -6.26 10.56 -12.90
N VAL A 86 -5.99 11.79 -12.46
CA VAL A 86 -5.75 12.11 -11.05
C VAL A 86 -6.92 11.68 -10.19
N LEU A 87 -8.15 12.03 -10.60
CA LEU A 87 -9.36 11.65 -9.87
C LEU A 87 -9.54 10.12 -9.84
N ASP A 88 -9.32 9.43 -10.96
CA ASP A 88 -9.42 7.96 -10.99
C ASP A 88 -8.41 7.30 -10.04
N PHE A 89 -7.15 7.75 -10.02
CA PHE A 89 -6.12 7.20 -9.13
C PHE A 89 -6.41 7.53 -7.66
N LEU A 90 -6.98 8.70 -7.38
CA LEU A 90 -7.38 9.07 -6.03
C LEU A 90 -8.52 8.17 -5.51
N GLU A 91 -9.49 7.84 -6.36
CA GLU A 91 -10.53 6.86 -6.03
C GLU A 91 -9.97 5.45 -5.83
N ARG A 92 -8.95 5.04 -6.61
CA ARG A 92 -8.25 3.76 -6.38
C ARG A 92 -7.53 3.75 -5.04
N LEU A 93 -6.87 4.86 -4.69
CA LEU A 93 -6.21 5.00 -3.38
C LEU A 93 -7.24 4.90 -2.25
N ALA A 94 -8.35 5.62 -2.35
CA ALA A 94 -9.43 5.57 -1.35
C ALA A 94 -10.03 4.16 -1.21
N PHE A 95 -10.07 3.37 -2.28
CA PHE A 95 -10.56 1.99 -2.23
C PHE A 95 -9.67 1.04 -1.41
N PHE A 96 -8.41 1.39 -1.13
CA PHE A 96 -7.59 0.60 -0.21
C PHE A 96 -8.18 0.52 1.19
N ASP A 97 -9.05 1.45 1.60
CA ASP A 97 -9.72 1.37 2.90
C ASP A 97 -10.44 0.05 3.07
N ASP A 98 -11.27 -0.30 2.09
CA ASP A 98 -12.05 -1.53 2.16
C ASP A 98 -11.18 -2.77 1.91
N LYS A 99 -10.17 -2.67 1.02
CA LYS A 99 -9.22 -3.77 0.76
C LYS A 99 -8.43 -4.13 2.02
N LEU A 100 -7.83 -3.15 2.69
CA LEU A 100 -7.01 -3.36 3.89
C LEU A 100 -7.86 -3.83 5.07
N GLN A 101 -9.08 -3.31 5.23
CA GLN A 101 -10.01 -3.80 6.27
C GLN A 101 -10.33 -5.29 6.06
N ARG A 102 -10.67 -5.69 4.83
CA ARG A 102 -10.98 -7.09 4.53
C ARG A 102 -9.76 -8.00 4.68
N LEU A 103 -8.59 -7.55 4.22
CA LEU A 103 -7.34 -8.29 4.34
C LEU A 103 -6.93 -8.48 5.81
N THR A 104 -7.10 -7.44 6.63
CA THR A 104 -6.84 -7.52 8.07
C THR A 104 -7.80 -8.47 8.76
N ALA A 105 -9.09 -8.41 8.43
CA ALA A 105 -10.08 -9.36 8.95
C ALA A 105 -9.71 -10.80 8.57
N TRP A 106 -9.21 -11.02 7.34
CA TRP A 106 -8.72 -12.33 6.93
C TRP A 106 -7.55 -12.79 7.81
N MET A 107 -6.52 -11.96 7.95
CA MET A 107 -5.32 -12.25 8.74
C MET A 107 -5.64 -12.66 10.18
N ILE A 108 -6.55 -11.93 10.83
CA ILE A 108 -7.00 -12.23 12.20
C ILE A 108 -7.65 -13.61 12.28
N GLN A 109 -8.43 -14.00 11.27
CA GLN A 109 -9.14 -15.28 11.24
C GLN A 109 -8.24 -16.45 10.79
N SER A 110 -7.07 -16.17 10.19
CA SER A 110 -6.14 -17.20 9.69
C SER A 110 -5.34 -17.88 10.79
N GLY A 111 -4.86 -19.10 10.51
CA GLY A 111 -4.04 -19.90 11.43
C GLY A 111 -4.83 -20.49 12.61
N LYS A 112 -4.12 -20.94 13.65
CA LYS A 112 -4.71 -21.54 14.87
C LYS A 112 -5.00 -20.55 16.00
N GLY A 113 -4.68 -19.26 15.82
CA GLY A 113 -4.88 -18.26 16.86
C GLY A 113 -4.39 -16.87 16.49
N LEU A 114 -4.36 -16.00 17.50
CA LEU A 114 -3.83 -14.64 17.43
C LEU A 114 -2.37 -14.60 17.89
N TYR A 115 -1.56 -13.83 17.19
CA TYR A 115 -0.13 -13.68 17.44
C TYR A 115 0.21 -12.20 17.68
N HIS A 116 1.30 -11.93 18.39
CA HIS A 116 1.76 -10.54 18.63
C HIS A 116 1.91 -9.72 17.33
N LEU A 117 2.35 -10.38 16.26
CA LEU A 117 2.48 -9.76 14.95
C LEU A 117 1.12 -9.33 14.36
N ASP A 118 0.03 -10.04 14.64
CA ASP A 118 -1.32 -9.65 14.19
C ASP A 118 -1.72 -8.28 14.76
N PHE A 119 -1.44 -8.04 16.04
CA PHE A 119 -1.73 -6.76 16.69
C PHE A 119 -0.83 -5.64 16.17
N TYR A 120 0.46 -5.93 15.95
CA TYR A 120 1.39 -4.98 15.36
C TYR A 120 0.94 -4.56 13.94
N ILE A 121 0.59 -5.54 13.09
CA ILE A 121 0.07 -5.28 11.75
C ILE A 121 -1.25 -4.50 11.81
N THR A 122 -2.13 -4.81 12.76
CA THR A 122 -3.38 -4.04 12.94
C THR A 122 -3.10 -2.56 13.22
N GLY A 123 -2.07 -2.26 14.03
CA GLY A 123 -1.60 -0.89 14.25
C GLY A 123 -1.04 -0.23 12.98
N ILE A 124 -0.23 -0.96 12.21
CA ILE A 124 0.28 -0.51 10.90
C ILE A 124 -0.88 -0.17 9.96
N VAL A 125 -1.87 -1.06 9.83
CA VAL A 125 -3.03 -0.85 8.96
C VAL A 125 -3.86 0.35 9.42
N SER A 126 -4.14 0.47 10.72
CA SER A 126 -4.87 1.62 11.25
C SER A 126 -4.16 2.94 10.93
N ARG A 127 -2.83 2.97 11.03
CA ARG A 127 -2.03 4.14 10.66
C ARG A 127 -2.08 4.40 9.15
N SER A 128 -2.00 3.36 8.32
CA SER A 128 -2.13 3.48 6.86
C SER A 128 -3.45 4.11 6.46
N LEU A 129 -4.57 3.63 7.01
CA LEU A 129 -5.91 4.17 6.73
C LEU A 129 -6.00 5.65 7.08
N SER A 130 -5.50 6.04 8.27
CA SER A 130 -5.47 7.45 8.69
C SER A 130 -4.61 8.33 7.77
N LEU A 131 -3.45 7.84 7.33
CA LEU A 131 -2.56 8.57 6.43
C LEU A 131 -3.16 8.72 5.03
N ILE A 132 -3.77 7.66 4.50
CA ILE A 132 -4.49 7.67 3.21
C ILE A 132 -5.65 8.66 3.26
N HIS A 133 -6.50 8.58 4.29
CA HIS A 133 -7.63 9.50 4.45
C HIS A 133 -7.18 10.96 4.58
N GLY A 134 -6.13 11.22 5.37
CA GLY A 134 -5.56 12.56 5.50
C GLY A 134 -4.98 13.07 4.19
N PHE A 135 -4.29 12.22 3.43
CA PHE A 135 -3.74 12.55 2.13
C PHE A 135 -4.83 12.92 1.12
N ASP A 136 -5.86 12.08 1.00
CA ASP A 136 -7.01 12.32 0.12
C ASP A 136 -7.72 13.64 0.47
N THR A 137 -8.00 13.85 1.76
CA THR A 137 -8.63 15.08 2.26
C THR A 137 -7.84 16.32 1.88
N LEU A 138 -6.52 16.31 2.12
CA LEU A 138 -5.65 17.44 1.82
C LEU A 138 -5.57 17.70 0.33
N LEU A 139 -5.43 16.66 -0.49
CA LEU A 139 -5.35 16.80 -1.95
C LEU A 139 -6.63 17.38 -2.54
N ARG A 140 -7.81 16.89 -2.11
CA ARG A 140 -9.12 17.42 -2.53
C ARG A 140 -9.36 18.85 -2.06
N SER A 141 -8.82 19.21 -0.89
CA SER A 141 -8.87 20.58 -0.38
C SER A 141 -7.89 21.55 -1.06
N ARG A 142 -7.15 21.08 -2.08
CA ARG A 142 -6.07 21.79 -2.75
C ARG A 142 -4.97 22.22 -1.78
N ASN A 143 -4.53 21.33 -0.89
CA ASN A 143 -3.39 21.53 -0.01
C ASN A 143 -2.35 20.42 -0.24
N TYR A 144 -1.79 20.41 -1.45
CA TYR A 144 -0.79 19.48 -1.92
C TYR A 144 0.49 19.50 -1.10
N LEU A 145 0.97 20.68 -0.70
CA LEU A 145 2.20 20.78 0.11
C LEU A 145 2.04 20.00 1.41
N SER A 146 0.92 20.15 2.13
CA SER A 146 0.67 19.34 3.33
C SER A 146 0.41 17.88 2.99
N ALA A 147 -0.25 17.56 1.87
CA ALA A 147 -0.47 16.18 1.45
C ALA A 147 0.86 15.43 1.22
N LEU A 148 1.85 16.06 0.58
CA LEU A 148 3.18 15.50 0.34
C LEU A 148 3.89 15.04 1.61
N HIS A 149 3.65 15.73 2.73
CA HIS A 149 4.23 15.35 4.01
C HIS A 149 3.75 13.97 4.48
N LEU A 150 2.60 13.48 4.00
CA LEU A 150 2.03 12.20 4.43
C LEU A 150 2.60 11.00 3.67
N VAL A 151 3.28 11.21 2.54
CA VAL A 151 3.94 10.11 1.79
C VAL A 151 5.10 9.51 2.58
N ARG A 152 5.95 10.36 3.17
CA ARG A 152 7.09 9.94 4.01
C ARG A 152 6.68 9.07 5.20
N PRO A 153 5.75 9.49 6.10
CA PRO A 153 5.33 8.68 7.23
C PRO A 153 4.54 7.43 6.82
N HIS A 154 3.96 7.39 5.61
CA HIS A 154 3.37 6.17 5.05
C HIS A 154 4.47 5.19 4.59
N LEU A 155 5.51 5.69 3.93
CA LEU A 155 6.70 4.91 3.59
C LEU A 155 7.41 4.40 4.85
N ASP A 156 7.54 5.23 5.88
CA ASP A 156 8.05 4.81 7.20
C ASP A 156 7.19 3.69 7.78
N ASN A 157 5.87 3.79 7.66
CA ASN A 157 4.95 2.76 8.15
C ASN A 157 5.26 1.40 7.48
N PHE A 158 5.46 1.39 6.17
CA PHE A 158 5.90 0.19 5.44
C PHE A 158 7.28 -0.29 5.91
N MET A 159 8.26 0.59 6.04
CA MET A 159 9.61 0.22 6.50
C MET A 159 9.59 -0.41 7.90
N ARG A 160 8.75 0.12 8.82
CA ARG A 160 8.55 -0.44 10.17
C ARG A 160 7.83 -1.79 10.13
N LEU A 161 6.93 -2.01 9.16
CA LEU A 161 6.34 -3.32 8.93
C LEU A 161 7.41 -4.31 8.48
N HIS A 162 8.19 -3.96 7.45
CA HIS A 162 9.24 -4.82 6.89
C HIS A 162 10.31 -5.22 7.92
N ALA A 163 10.57 -4.38 8.92
CA ALA A 163 11.48 -4.71 10.03
C ALA A 163 11.17 -6.05 10.70
N ALA A 164 9.89 -6.42 10.83
CA ALA A 164 9.49 -7.71 11.41
C ALA A 164 10.00 -8.90 10.58
N TRP A 165 10.14 -8.75 9.26
CA TRP A 165 10.67 -9.78 8.36
C TRP A 165 12.19 -9.91 8.41
N LEU A 166 12.90 -8.92 8.97
CA LEU A 166 14.35 -8.98 9.13
C LEU A 166 14.76 -9.69 10.43
N CYS A 167 13.90 -9.64 11.45
CA CYS A 167 14.11 -10.33 12.73
C CYS A 167 13.99 -11.86 12.61
N SER A 168 14.66 -12.56 13.54
CA SER A 168 14.57 -14.02 13.65
C SER A 168 13.23 -14.48 14.22
N ASP A 169 12.70 -13.74 15.20
CA ASP A 169 11.38 -13.94 15.78
C ASP A 169 10.53 -12.67 15.58
N PRO A 170 9.61 -12.66 14.60
CA PRO A 170 8.75 -11.51 14.35
C PRO A 170 7.72 -11.27 15.47
N HIS A 171 7.42 -12.27 16.30
CA HIS A 171 6.50 -12.13 17.43
C HIS A 171 7.18 -11.44 18.61
N ASP A 172 8.42 -11.82 18.93
CA ASP A 172 9.24 -11.11 19.91
C ASP A 172 9.48 -9.65 19.49
N PHE A 173 9.82 -9.42 18.21
CA PHE A 173 9.91 -8.08 17.64
C PHE A 173 8.64 -7.26 17.88
N ALA A 174 7.47 -7.80 17.47
CA ALA A 174 6.19 -7.13 17.62
C ALA A 174 5.88 -6.83 19.10
N PHE A 175 6.17 -7.76 20.00
CA PHE A 175 5.96 -7.59 21.43
C PHE A 175 6.85 -6.51 22.04
N LYS A 176 8.14 -6.44 21.67
CA LYS A 176 9.06 -5.37 22.09
C LYS A 176 8.57 -3.99 21.67
N VAL A 177 8.13 -3.84 20.41
CA VAL A 177 7.60 -2.56 19.93
C VAL A 177 6.31 -2.19 20.64
N TRP A 178 5.43 -3.17 20.91
CA TRP A 178 4.23 -2.94 21.71
C TRP A 178 4.57 -2.44 23.14
N LYS A 179 5.66 -2.93 23.74
CA LYS A 179 6.17 -2.41 25.02
C LYS A 179 6.77 -1.01 24.96
N GLY A 180 6.81 -0.38 23.78
CA GLY A 180 7.35 0.96 23.57
C GLY A 180 8.84 0.98 23.24
N GLU A 181 9.46 -0.18 22.98
CA GLU A 181 10.84 -0.21 22.50
C GLU A 181 10.93 0.41 21.11
N GLN A 182 11.93 1.26 20.90
CA GLN A 182 12.14 1.88 19.60
C GLN A 182 12.63 0.84 18.59
N VAL A 183 12.03 0.78 17.41
CA VAL A 183 12.48 -0.14 16.34
C VAL A 183 14.00 0.00 16.09
N THR A 184 14.53 1.23 16.16
CA THR A 184 15.95 1.52 15.94
C THR A 184 16.91 1.00 17.02
N SER A 185 16.43 0.47 18.15
CA SER A 185 17.24 -0.23 19.15
C SER A 185 17.20 -1.75 19.01
N ILE A 186 16.26 -2.28 18.22
CA ILE A 186 16.11 -3.71 18.01
C ILE A 186 17.08 -4.17 16.91
N LYS A 187 17.61 -5.40 17.06
CA LYS A 187 18.50 -6.03 16.09
C LYS A 187 17.75 -6.98 15.16
N ASP A 188 18.19 -7.07 13.92
CA ASP A 188 17.78 -8.10 12.99
C ASP A 188 18.43 -9.46 13.32
N ARG A 189 18.14 -10.48 12.48
CA ARG A 189 18.71 -11.83 12.62
C ARG A 189 20.25 -11.89 12.53
N ASP A 190 20.88 -10.90 11.88
CA ASP A 190 22.33 -10.82 11.69
C ASP A 190 23.00 -9.93 12.76
N GLY A 191 22.24 -9.48 13.76
CA GLY A 191 22.73 -8.65 14.85
C GLY A 191 22.87 -7.17 14.53
N LYS A 192 22.39 -6.70 13.37
CA LYS A 192 22.42 -5.29 12.96
C LYS A 192 21.21 -4.54 13.51
N LEU A 193 21.43 -3.31 13.98
CA LEU A 193 20.35 -2.46 14.47
C LEU A 193 19.43 -2.02 13.31
N LEU A 194 18.13 -2.05 13.54
CA LEU A 194 17.08 -1.66 12.58
C LEU A 194 16.96 -0.12 12.46
N LYS A 195 18.09 0.54 12.21
CA LYS A 195 18.16 1.99 11.96
C LYS A 195 17.44 2.34 10.66
N ASP A 196 16.97 3.57 10.56
CA ASP A 196 16.14 4.01 9.42
C ASP A 196 16.89 3.91 8.09
N TRP A 197 18.18 4.25 8.07
CA TRP A 197 19.04 4.06 6.89
C TRP A 197 19.17 2.57 6.51
N TYR A 198 19.21 1.68 7.49
CA TYR A 198 19.35 0.24 7.27
C TYR A 198 18.04 -0.35 6.75
N LEU A 199 16.90 0.05 7.34
CA LEU A 199 15.58 -0.31 6.84
C LEU A 199 15.39 0.21 5.41
N LYS A 200 15.77 1.47 5.12
CA LYS A 200 15.72 2.06 3.78
C LYS A 200 16.49 1.17 2.80
N GLN A 201 17.74 0.84 3.15
CA GLN A 201 18.58 -0.02 2.32
C GLN A 201 17.88 -1.36 2.03
N LYS A 202 17.34 -2.03 3.05
CA LYS A 202 16.68 -3.33 2.90
C LYS A 202 15.42 -3.30 2.05
N VAL A 203 14.57 -2.28 2.21
CA VAL A 203 13.39 -2.16 1.36
C VAL A 203 13.74 -1.71 -0.06
N SER A 204 14.80 -0.93 -0.25
CA SER A 204 15.28 -0.53 -1.58
C SER A 204 15.91 -1.69 -2.37
N GLU A 205 16.53 -2.66 -1.68
CA GLU A 205 16.99 -3.91 -2.30
C GLU A 205 15.82 -4.69 -2.94
N LEU A 206 14.61 -4.58 -2.37
CA LEU A 206 13.39 -5.22 -2.88
C LEU A 206 12.62 -4.34 -3.88
N HIS A 207 12.63 -3.03 -3.66
CA HIS A 207 11.87 -2.04 -4.39
C HIS A 207 12.74 -0.80 -4.66
N PRO A 208 13.53 -0.80 -5.75
CA PRO A 208 14.53 0.24 -6.00
C PRO A 208 13.99 1.68 -6.00
N TRP A 209 12.72 1.86 -6.36
CA TRP A 209 12.04 3.16 -6.36
C TRP A 209 11.95 3.80 -4.96
N ILE A 210 12.00 3.00 -3.89
CA ILE A 210 11.87 3.49 -2.51
C ILE A 210 13.00 4.45 -2.14
N GLU A 211 14.22 4.24 -2.64
CA GLU A 211 15.32 5.16 -2.31
C GLU A 211 15.02 6.58 -2.79
N ASN A 212 14.54 6.71 -4.03
CA ASN A 212 14.17 8.00 -4.59
C ASN A 212 13.02 8.63 -3.80
N VAL A 213 11.92 7.89 -3.59
CA VAL A 213 10.78 8.38 -2.80
C VAL A 213 11.21 8.78 -1.40
N TYR A 214 12.10 8.01 -0.77
CA TYR A 214 12.61 8.32 0.56
C TYR A 214 13.32 9.67 0.59
N ASN A 215 14.29 9.86 -0.30
CA ASN A 215 15.13 11.06 -0.33
C ASN A 215 14.29 12.29 -0.70
N GLU A 216 13.43 12.16 -1.71
CA GLU A 216 12.57 13.24 -2.18
C GLU A 216 11.56 13.68 -1.12
N THR A 217 10.89 12.74 -0.46
CA THR A 217 9.86 13.04 0.55
C THR A 217 10.45 13.52 1.88
N SER A 218 11.68 13.11 2.22
CA SER A 218 12.38 13.61 3.42
C SER A 218 12.64 15.11 3.35
N GLY A 219 12.86 15.65 2.14
CA GLY A 219 13.00 17.09 1.91
C GLY A 219 11.73 17.91 2.19
N PHE A 220 10.57 17.27 2.35
CA PHE A 220 9.33 17.92 2.77
C PHE A 220 9.07 17.81 4.27
N ILE A 221 9.82 17.01 5.04
CA ILE A 221 9.65 16.93 6.50
C ILE A 221 10.29 18.11 7.21
N HIS A 222 11.49 18.50 6.76
CA HIS A 222 12.20 19.66 7.27
C HIS A 222 12.10 20.80 6.27
N PHE A 223 11.97 22.04 6.77
CA PHE A 223 11.95 23.21 5.90
C PHE A 223 13.19 23.22 5.00
N SER A 224 12.97 23.41 3.70
CA SER A 224 13.96 23.19 2.65
C SER A 224 13.68 24.08 1.44
N ASN A 225 14.58 24.08 0.45
CA ASN A 225 14.38 24.75 -0.83
C ASN A 225 13.08 24.32 -1.54
N LYS A 226 12.57 23.10 -1.31
CA LYS A 226 11.30 22.64 -1.88
C LYS A 226 10.10 23.46 -1.41
N HIS A 227 10.13 23.93 -0.16
CA HIS A 227 9.09 24.79 0.39
C HIS A 227 9.12 26.18 -0.24
N ILE A 228 10.32 26.70 -0.49
CA ILE A 228 10.52 27.99 -1.16
C ILE A 228 10.05 27.90 -2.62
N ALA A 229 10.42 26.83 -3.34
CA ALA A 229 10.02 26.61 -4.72
C ALA A 229 8.49 26.49 -4.91
N GLY A 230 7.76 25.94 -3.93
CA GLY A 230 6.30 25.90 -3.95
C GLY A 230 5.63 27.27 -3.75
N ALA A 231 6.32 28.21 -3.08
CA ALA A 231 5.79 29.55 -2.80
C ALA A 231 6.28 30.61 -3.79
N VAL A 232 7.48 30.44 -4.37
CA VAL A 232 8.17 31.44 -5.19
C VAL A 232 8.41 30.90 -6.59
N ASN A 233 7.89 31.62 -7.60
CA ASN A 233 8.09 31.31 -9.01
C ASN A 233 8.97 32.38 -9.68
N THR A 234 10.00 31.92 -10.40
CA THR A 234 10.89 32.77 -11.20
C THR A 234 10.64 32.51 -12.69
N LYS A 235 10.17 33.51 -13.43
CA LYS A 235 10.04 33.45 -14.91
C LYS A 235 10.83 34.61 -15.52
N GLY A 236 12.01 34.30 -16.07
CA GLY A 236 12.95 35.32 -16.56
C GLY A 236 13.43 36.21 -15.42
N GLU A 237 13.31 37.53 -15.58
CA GLU A 237 13.68 38.52 -14.55
C GLU A 237 12.58 38.76 -13.50
N ASN A 238 11.38 38.21 -13.70
CA ASN A 238 10.25 38.42 -12.79
C ASN A 238 10.20 37.35 -11.70
N ILE A 239 10.11 37.80 -10.45
CA ILE A 239 9.89 36.96 -9.27
C ILE A 239 8.47 37.20 -8.77
N SER A 240 7.71 36.12 -8.58
CA SER A 240 6.37 36.15 -7.99
C SER A 240 6.31 35.22 -6.78
N ALA A 241 5.61 35.64 -5.73
CA ALA A 241 5.40 34.83 -4.53
C ALA A 241 3.89 34.65 -4.29
N CYS A 242 3.51 33.46 -3.87
CA CYS A 242 2.15 33.13 -3.45
C CYS A 242 2.18 32.72 -1.97
N VAL A 243 1.38 33.41 -1.16
CA VAL A 243 1.15 33.05 0.24
C VAL A 243 -0.29 32.60 0.35
N SER A 244 -0.50 31.30 0.39
CA SER A 244 -1.82 30.68 0.38
C SER A 244 -1.75 29.33 1.07
N LYS A 245 -2.85 28.93 1.70
CA LYS A 245 -3.06 27.54 2.15
C LYS A 245 -3.48 26.60 1.01
N ASN A 246 -3.90 27.19 -0.12
CA ASN A 246 -4.33 26.47 -1.31
C ASN A 246 -3.21 26.42 -2.35
N ASP A 247 -3.18 25.34 -3.12
CA ASP A 247 -2.23 25.07 -4.19
C ASP A 247 -2.16 26.21 -5.21
N ASN A 248 -0.93 26.57 -5.54
CA ASN A 248 -0.60 27.51 -6.61
C ASN A 248 0.24 26.79 -7.67
N ASN A 249 -0.35 26.54 -8.84
CA ASN A 249 0.33 25.91 -10.00
C ASN A 249 0.94 24.52 -9.75
N VAL A 250 0.35 23.70 -8.88
CA VAL A 250 0.72 22.28 -8.77
C VAL A 250 0.18 21.54 -9.99
N SER A 251 1.08 20.89 -10.75
CA SER A 251 0.71 20.14 -11.95
C SER A 251 -0.11 18.89 -11.60
N ASN A 252 -0.97 18.46 -12.50
CA ASN A 252 -1.69 17.20 -12.35
C ASN A 252 -0.75 16.00 -12.40
N LYS A 253 0.36 16.10 -13.15
CA LYS A 253 1.43 15.11 -13.15
C LYS A 253 2.02 14.90 -11.75
N ASP A 254 2.38 15.97 -11.05
CA ASP A 254 2.95 15.88 -9.69
C ASP A 254 1.95 15.24 -8.71
N LYS A 255 0.67 15.62 -8.81
CA LYS A 255 -0.40 14.99 -8.01
C LYS A 255 -0.49 13.49 -8.31
N LEU A 256 -0.47 13.12 -9.59
CA LEU A 256 -0.57 11.72 -10.02
C LEU A 256 0.61 10.90 -9.51
N GLU A 257 1.85 11.38 -9.66
CA GLU A 257 3.06 10.72 -9.16
C GLU A 257 3.00 10.50 -7.64
N THR A 258 2.47 11.48 -6.90
CA THR A 258 2.33 11.40 -5.45
C THR A 258 1.25 10.40 -5.03
N ILE A 259 0.10 10.38 -5.71
CA ILE A 259 -0.94 9.35 -5.49
C ILE A 259 -0.37 7.95 -5.79
N MET A 260 0.38 7.81 -6.88
CA MET A 260 1.04 6.55 -7.24
C MET A 260 2.01 6.09 -6.15
N CYS A 261 2.79 6.98 -5.55
CA CYS A 261 3.64 6.64 -4.40
C CYS A 261 2.82 6.09 -3.23
N MET A 262 1.70 6.74 -2.87
CA MET A 262 0.81 6.27 -1.81
C MET A 262 0.24 4.88 -2.13
N ILE A 263 -0.16 4.64 -3.38
CA ILE A 263 -0.64 3.33 -3.84
C ILE A 263 0.46 2.27 -3.73
N GLU A 264 1.66 2.52 -4.24
CA GLU A 264 2.76 1.53 -4.21
C GLU A 264 3.21 1.18 -2.80
N ILE A 265 3.28 2.18 -1.90
CA ILE A 265 3.55 1.91 -0.48
C ILE A 265 2.46 1.00 0.10
N THR A 266 1.20 1.24 -0.27
CA THR A 266 0.07 0.43 0.20
C THR A 266 0.08 -0.98 -0.38
N ASN A 267 0.49 -1.14 -1.65
CA ASN A 267 0.74 -2.44 -2.27
C ASN A 267 1.77 -3.24 -1.46
N CYS A 268 2.92 -2.64 -1.15
CA CYS A 268 3.96 -3.28 -0.35
C CYS A 268 3.44 -3.73 1.03
N ILE A 269 2.61 -2.91 1.69
CA ILE A 269 1.97 -3.27 2.96
C ILE A 269 1.01 -4.45 2.78
N ALA A 270 0.13 -4.41 1.77
CA ALA A 270 -0.82 -5.48 1.50
C ALA A 270 -0.14 -6.82 1.19
N ASP A 271 0.95 -6.81 0.42
CA ASP A 271 1.74 -8.00 0.11
C ASP A 271 2.38 -8.60 1.36
N HIS A 272 2.89 -7.77 2.28
CA HIS A 272 3.44 -8.25 3.56
C HIS A 272 2.37 -8.89 4.42
N ILE A 273 1.17 -8.29 4.51
CA ILE A 273 0.05 -8.86 5.26
C ILE A 273 -0.37 -10.20 4.64
N PHE A 274 -0.46 -10.28 3.31
CA PHE A 274 -0.78 -11.52 2.62
C PHE A 274 0.28 -12.63 2.83
N GLY A 275 1.56 -12.26 2.82
CA GLY A 275 2.66 -13.18 3.15
C GLY A 275 2.56 -13.73 4.58
N TRP A 276 2.15 -12.88 5.53
CA TRP A 276 1.88 -13.31 6.90
C TRP A 276 0.67 -14.26 6.99
N VAL A 277 -0.44 -13.95 6.31
CA VAL A 277 -1.60 -14.86 6.20
C VAL A 277 -1.19 -16.23 5.70
N SER A 278 -0.39 -16.28 4.63
CA SER A 278 0.10 -17.54 4.06
C SER A 278 0.95 -18.32 5.08
N THR A 279 1.85 -17.63 5.79
CA THR A 279 2.68 -18.23 6.85
C THR A 279 1.83 -18.82 7.99
N LYS A 280 0.79 -18.10 8.43
CA LYS A 280 -0.15 -18.59 9.46
C LYS A 280 -0.87 -19.87 9.02
N ARG A 281 -1.23 -20.00 7.74
CA ARG A 281 -1.94 -21.19 7.21
C ARG A 281 -1.05 -22.42 7.14
N ASP A 282 0.25 -22.24 6.89
CA ASP A 282 1.18 -23.35 6.73
C ASP A 282 1.76 -23.82 8.07
N LYS A 283 2.12 -22.89 8.95
CA LYS A 283 2.88 -23.16 10.17
C LYS A 283 2.10 -22.95 11.47
N GLY A 284 1.00 -22.21 11.44
CA GLY A 284 0.14 -21.94 12.60
C GLY A 284 -0.74 -23.12 12.90
#